data_AF-A0A3A9IFQ8-F1
#
_entry.id   AF-A0A3A9IFQ8-F1
#
_cell.length_a   1.000
_cell.length_b   1.000
_cell.length_c   1.000
_cell.angle_alpha   90.00
_cell.angle_beta   90.00
_cell.angle_gamma   90.00
#
_symmetry.space_group_name_H-M   'P 1'
#
loop_
_entity.id
_entity.type
_entity.pdbx_description
1 polymer ?
#
loop_
_entity_poly.entity_id
_entity_poly.type
_entity_poly.pdbx_seq_one_letter_code
_entity_poly.pdbx_strand_id
1 'polypeptide(L)'
;MNDAQVDTHPPRSGEPLFRYIAEQYQALQQEPVLHQWKINYQSPIAWHSGLFGGGVGILLGLYFPLRDGDVSIFNPMSNILYSLGVIMIFYARYLINANKIYHYHITAKGIYYTLQDDIPDIAFTIMRGVGWFGCIACVLAAGLLGPAAFIGAGASALLAWKIKDMRPELKERVCLFSSKKGNLTLFEKGNGIKLDGDEHITQFCVLYCLAGDYKKVLSLIYPYLNSYEVNEVDGWRAFRS
;
A
#
# COMPACT_ATOMS: atom_id res chain seq x y z
N MET A 1 -16.01 -27.63 19.65
CA MET A 1 -16.97 -26.56 20.03
C MET A 1 -16.32 -25.21 19.80
N ASN A 2 -16.58 -24.61 18.64
CA ASN A 2 -17.31 -23.34 18.53
C ASN A 2 -17.39 -23.02 17.04
N ASP A 3 -18.56 -23.31 16.47
CA ASP A 3 -18.98 -22.69 15.22
C ASP A 3 -19.10 -21.20 15.50
N ALA A 4 -18.01 -20.46 15.26
CA ALA A 4 -18.18 -19.07 14.89
C ALA A 4 -19.02 -19.11 13.62
N GLN A 5 -20.33 -18.89 13.77
CA GLN A 5 -21.22 -18.74 12.66
C GLN A 5 -20.70 -17.56 11.85
N VAL A 6 -19.92 -17.88 10.81
CA VAL A 6 -19.78 -17.02 9.65
C VAL A 6 -21.22 -16.84 9.19
N ASP A 7 -21.78 -15.68 9.53
CA ASP A 7 -23.15 -15.32 9.20
C ASP A 7 -23.40 -15.72 7.74
N THR A 8 -24.46 -16.48 7.48
CA THR A 8 -24.60 -17.19 6.19
C THR A 8 -24.72 -16.22 5.01
N HIS A 9 -25.00 -14.94 5.28
CA HIS A 9 -25.05 -13.86 4.30
C HIS A 9 -24.42 -12.56 4.85
N PRO A 10 -23.09 -12.44 4.92
CA PRO A 10 -22.48 -11.22 5.41
C PRO A 10 -22.58 -10.11 4.36
N PRO A 11 -22.68 -8.84 4.78
CA PRO A 11 -22.86 -7.70 3.87
C PRO A 11 -21.70 -7.57 2.88
N ARG A 12 -22.01 -7.40 1.60
CA ARG A 12 -20.99 -7.43 0.53
C ARG A 12 -20.26 -6.10 0.29
N SER A 13 -20.83 -4.97 0.69
CA SER A 13 -20.24 -3.65 0.49
C SER A 13 -20.88 -2.57 1.36
N GLY A 14 -20.23 -1.40 1.45
CA GLY A 14 -20.76 -0.21 2.10
C GLY A 14 -20.62 -0.21 3.62
N GLU A 15 -21.35 0.70 4.27
CA GLU A 15 -21.33 0.88 5.72
C GLU A 15 -21.63 -0.40 6.54
N PRO A 16 -22.60 -1.26 6.16
CA PRO A 16 -22.87 -2.50 6.88
C PRO A 16 -21.67 -3.45 6.90
N LEU A 17 -20.89 -3.49 5.81
CA LEU A 17 -19.67 -4.29 5.75
C LEU A 17 -18.59 -3.78 6.69
N PHE A 18 -18.39 -2.46 6.76
CA PHE A 18 -17.40 -1.89 7.67
C PHE A 18 -17.76 -2.15 9.14
N ARG A 19 -19.05 -2.05 9.50
CA ARG A 19 -19.53 -2.40 10.84
C ARG A 19 -19.30 -3.88 11.15
N TYR A 20 -19.65 -4.76 10.23
CA TYR A 20 -19.43 -6.20 10.37
C TYR A 20 -17.93 -6.52 10.59
N ILE A 21 -17.03 -5.95 9.80
CA ILE A 21 -15.57 -6.14 9.97
C ILE A 21 -15.12 -5.65 11.35
N ALA A 22 -15.59 -4.49 11.80
CA ALA A 22 -15.23 -3.93 13.11
C ALA A 22 -15.72 -4.83 14.26
N GLU A 23 -16.93 -5.37 14.17
CA GLU A 23 -17.48 -6.32 15.14
C GLU A 23 -16.66 -7.61 15.21
N GLN A 24 -16.31 -8.20 14.05
CA GLN A 24 -15.44 -9.38 14.01
C GLN A 24 -14.05 -9.09 14.54
N TYR A 25 -13.50 -7.91 14.24
CA TYR A 25 -12.20 -7.48 14.73
C TYR A 25 -12.20 -7.39 16.25
N GLN A 26 -13.20 -6.75 16.84
CA GLN A 26 -13.37 -6.65 18.28
C GLN A 26 -13.60 -8.01 18.95
N ALA A 27 -14.35 -8.92 18.30
CA ALA A 27 -14.54 -10.28 18.79
C ALA A 27 -13.22 -11.07 18.84
N LEU A 28 -12.37 -10.94 17.81
CA LEU A 28 -11.06 -11.59 17.77
C LEU A 28 -10.09 -10.99 18.80
N GLN A 29 -10.17 -9.69 19.10
CA GLN A 29 -9.34 -9.06 20.14
C GLN A 29 -9.61 -9.60 21.55
N GLN A 30 -10.79 -10.18 21.80
CA GLN A 30 -11.12 -10.79 23.09
C GLN A 30 -10.56 -12.21 23.24
N GLU A 31 -10.07 -12.81 22.15
CA GLU A 31 -9.49 -14.15 22.18
C GLU A 31 -8.05 -14.17 22.65
N PRO A 32 -7.59 -15.29 23.24
CA PRO A 32 -6.19 -15.47 23.55
C PRO A 32 -5.36 -15.44 22.27
N VAL A 33 -4.44 -14.47 22.19
CA VAL A 33 -3.50 -14.33 21.07
C VAL A 33 -2.43 -15.42 21.20
N LEU A 34 -2.38 -16.31 20.21
CA LEU A 34 -1.41 -17.40 20.13
C LEU A 34 -0.03 -16.90 19.72
N HIS A 35 -0.01 -15.97 18.76
CA HIS A 35 1.23 -15.37 18.28
C HIS A 35 0.96 -13.99 17.67
N GLN A 36 1.89 -13.07 17.87
CA GLN A 36 1.84 -11.73 17.33
C GLN A 36 3.22 -11.33 16.79
N TRP A 37 3.23 -10.58 15.69
CA TRP A 37 4.46 -10.01 15.15
C TRP A 37 4.15 -8.74 14.35
N LYS A 38 5.18 -7.89 14.28
CA LYS A 38 5.17 -6.67 13.48
C LYS A 38 6.19 -6.82 12.35
N ILE A 39 5.78 -6.53 11.12
CA ILE A 39 6.67 -6.55 9.96
C ILE A 39 6.51 -5.27 9.16
N ASN A 40 7.65 -4.69 8.77
CA ASN A 40 7.69 -3.63 7.77
C ASN A 40 7.93 -4.28 6.40
N TYR A 41 6.87 -4.36 5.62
CA TYR A 41 6.88 -4.99 4.33
C TYR A 41 7.14 -3.96 3.22
N GLN A 42 8.22 -4.17 2.48
CA GLN A 42 8.52 -3.42 1.28
C GLN A 42 8.09 -4.21 0.04
N SER A 43 7.23 -3.59 -0.78
CA SER A 43 6.83 -4.19 -2.05
C SER A 43 8.04 -4.35 -2.99
N PRO A 44 8.29 -5.55 -3.55
CA PRO A 44 9.41 -5.80 -4.47
C PRO A 44 9.38 -4.92 -5.71
N ILE A 45 8.19 -4.49 -6.14
CA ILE A 45 8.01 -3.64 -7.32
C ILE A 45 8.13 -2.14 -7.03
N ALA A 46 8.26 -1.72 -5.77
CA ALA A 46 8.16 -0.30 -5.38
C ALA A 46 9.20 0.60 -6.08
N TRP A 47 10.44 0.11 -6.21
CA TRP A 47 11.49 0.82 -6.93
C TRP A 47 11.30 0.77 -8.44
N HIS A 48 10.88 -0.38 -8.99
CA HIS A 48 10.62 -0.51 -10.42
C HIS A 48 9.50 0.42 -10.89
N SER A 49 8.41 0.55 -10.12
CA SER A 49 7.35 1.51 -10.44
C SER A 49 7.83 2.97 -10.36
N GLY A 50 8.70 3.28 -9.40
CA GLY A 50 9.29 4.62 -9.28
C GLY A 50 10.19 4.96 -10.47
N LEU A 51 11.10 4.05 -10.80
CA LEU A 51 12.01 4.17 -11.94
C LEU A 51 11.26 4.23 -13.26
N PHE A 52 10.19 3.47 -13.44
CA PHE A 52 9.37 3.55 -14.65
C PHE A 52 8.66 4.91 -14.76
N GLY A 53 8.02 5.37 -13.68
CA GLY A 53 7.30 6.64 -13.67
C GLY A 53 8.18 7.86 -13.93
N GLY A 54 9.32 7.96 -13.24
CA GLY A 54 10.22 9.11 -13.40
C GLY A 54 11.30 8.95 -14.48
N GLY A 55 11.63 7.71 -14.86
CA GLY A 55 12.57 7.41 -15.94
C GLY A 55 12.10 7.96 -17.29
N VAL A 56 10.79 7.98 -17.55
CA VAL A 56 10.23 8.64 -18.75
C VAL A 56 10.58 10.13 -18.77
N GLY A 57 10.46 10.83 -17.64
CA GLY A 57 10.82 12.25 -17.54
C GLY A 57 12.32 12.50 -17.80
N ILE A 58 13.18 11.63 -17.28
CA ILE A 58 14.63 11.71 -17.50
C ILE A 58 14.97 11.44 -18.98
N LEU A 59 14.36 10.42 -19.60
CA LEU A 59 14.56 10.11 -21.02
C LEU A 59 14.08 11.24 -21.93
N LEU A 60 12.96 11.89 -21.60
CA LEU A 60 12.49 13.08 -22.31
C LEU A 60 13.44 14.27 -22.14
N GLY A 61 14.02 14.44 -20.96
CA GLY A 61 15.05 15.47 -20.71
C GLY A 61 16.31 15.28 -21.57
N LEU A 62 16.68 14.02 -21.83
CA LEU A 62 17.81 13.64 -22.71
C LEU A 62 17.52 13.84 -24.20
N TYR A 63 16.25 13.79 -24.63
CA TYR A 63 15.89 13.93 -26.04
C TYR A 63 16.25 15.29 -26.63
N PHE A 64 15.99 16.38 -25.90
CA PHE A 64 16.25 17.75 -26.37
C PHE A 64 17.73 18.05 -26.68
N PRO A 65 18.70 17.80 -25.77
CA PRO A 65 20.11 18.08 -26.03
C PRO A 65 20.68 17.18 -27.14
N LEU A 66 20.18 15.95 -27.27
CA LEU A 66 20.56 15.05 -28.36
C LEU A 66 20.03 15.53 -29.71
N ARG A 67 18.85 16.14 -29.76
CA ARG A 67 18.27 16.71 -30.98
C ARG A 67 19.02 17.97 -31.42
N ASP A 68 19.31 18.85 -30.47
CA ASP A 68 19.88 20.17 -30.77
C ASP A 68 21.41 20.14 -30.89
N GLY A 69 22.05 18.99 -30.59
CA GLY A 69 23.51 18.81 -30.64
C GLY A 69 24.25 19.52 -29.50
N ASP A 70 23.53 20.28 -28.67
CA ASP A 70 24.02 20.95 -27.49
C ASP A 70 23.76 20.06 -26.26
N VAL A 71 24.76 19.26 -25.90
CA VAL A 71 24.76 18.39 -24.71
C VAL A 71 24.98 19.15 -23.40
N SER A 72 24.82 20.47 -23.40
CA SER A 72 24.93 21.29 -22.21
C SER A 72 23.93 20.83 -21.14
N ILE A 73 24.49 20.41 -20.01
CA ILE A 73 23.78 20.12 -18.76
C ILE A 73 23.05 21.37 -18.21
N PHE A 74 23.23 22.53 -18.84
CA PHE A 74 22.56 23.79 -18.50
C PHE A 74 21.36 24.11 -19.39
N ASN A 75 20.93 23.22 -20.30
CA ASN A 75 19.68 23.42 -21.04
C ASN A 75 18.50 23.54 -20.04
N PRO A 76 17.82 24.70 -19.97
CA PRO A 76 16.78 24.94 -18.98
C PRO A 76 15.61 23.95 -19.08
N MET A 77 15.23 23.57 -20.30
CA MET A 77 14.11 22.66 -20.54
C MET A 77 14.46 21.23 -20.09
N SER A 78 15.67 20.77 -20.39
CA SER A 78 16.17 19.47 -19.91
C SER A 78 16.28 19.42 -18.39
N ASN A 79 16.78 20.49 -17.75
CA ASN A 79 16.90 20.54 -16.30
C ASN A 79 15.55 20.50 -15.58
N ILE A 80 14.52 21.12 -16.15
CA ILE A 80 13.14 21.00 -15.65
C ILE A 80 12.65 19.55 -15.77
N LEU A 81 12.88 18.89 -16.90
CA LEU A 81 12.46 17.50 -17.10
C LEU A 81 13.22 16.50 -16.22
N TYR A 82 14.53 16.71 -16.01
CA TYR A 82 15.33 15.91 -15.08
C TYR A 82 14.84 16.05 -13.64
N SER A 83 14.61 17.28 -13.19
CA SER A 83 14.12 17.53 -11.83
C SER A 83 12.72 16.96 -11.62
N LEU A 84 11.80 17.12 -12.58
CA LEU A 84 10.48 16.48 -12.54
C LEU A 84 10.60 14.95 -12.53
N GLY A 85 11.48 14.37 -13.34
CA GLY A 85 11.75 12.93 -13.36
C GLY A 85 12.20 12.42 -12.00
N VAL A 86 13.19 13.06 -11.38
CA VAL A 86 13.69 12.70 -10.05
C VAL A 86 12.60 12.83 -8.97
N ILE A 87 11.84 13.92 -8.98
CA ILE A 87 10.70 14.12 -8.06
C ILE A 87 9.67 13.00 -8.25
N MET A 88 9.36 12.62 -9.48
CA MET A 88 8.40 11.55 -9.78
C MET A 88 8.88 10.17 -9.32
N ILE A 89 10.18 9.87 -9.38
CA ILE A 89 10.74 8.61 -8.83
C ILE A 89 10.45 8.54 -7.33
N PHE A 90 10.81 9.58 -6.59
CA PHE A 90 10.62 9.61 -5.14
C PHE A 90 9.15 9.65 -4.74
N TYR A 91 8.33 10.41 -5.47
CA TYR A 91 6.89 10.44 -5.29
C TYR A 91 6.28 9.05 -5.47
N ALA A 92 6.56 8.36 -6.58
CA ALA A 92 6.03 7.03 -6.84
C ALA A 92 6.58 5.96 -5.88
N ARG A 93 7.83 6.11 -5.41
CA ARG A 93 8.44 5.18 -4.45
C ARG A 93 7.87 5.31 -3.04
N TYR A 94 7.72 6.53 -2.54
CA TYR A 94 7.41 6.76 -1.12
C TYR A 94 5.94 7.10 -0.85
N LEU A 95 5.20 7.63 -1.82
CA LEU A 95 3.79 8.00 -1.64
C LEU A 95 2.84 6.99 -2.29
N ILE A 96 3.13 6.53 -3.51
CA ILE A 96 2.26 5.54 -4.18
C ILE A 96 2.54 4.12 -3.68
N ASN A 97 3.83 3.76 -3.56
CA ASN A 97 4.26 2.43 -3.13
C ASN A 97 4.99 2.50 -1.79
N ALA A 98 4.41 3.26 -0.85
CA ALA A 98 4.88 3.33 0.52
C ALA A 98 5.06 1.91 1.09
N ASN A 99 6.07 1.77 1.96
CA ASN A 99 6.22 0.53 2.71
C ASN A 99 4.99 0.37 3.61
N LYS A 100 4.66 -0.87 3.96
CA LYS A 100 3.47 -1.18 4.76
C LYS A 100 3.89 -1.85 6.04
N ILE A 101 3.48 -1.27 7.15
CA ILE A 101 3.63 -1.86 8.47
C ILE A 101 2.40 -2.72 8.75
N TYR A 102 2.63 -4.00 8.96
CA TYR A 102 1.62 -4.97 9.36
C TYR A 102 1.86 -5.37 10.81
N HIS A 103 0.82 -5.35 11.63
CA HIS A 103 0.84 -5.92 12.97
C HIS A 103 -0.15 -7.07 13.02
N TYR A 104 0.34 -8.31 12.92
CA TYR A 104 -0.49 -9.50 12.87
C TYR A 104 -0.69 -10.10 14.27
N HIS A 105 -1.89 -10.62 14.51
CA HIS A 105 -2.25 -11.38 15.69
C HIS A 105 -3.03 -12.61 15.26
N ILE A 106 -2.54 -13.79 15.64
CA ILE A 106 -3.19 -15.08 15.39
C ILE A 106 -3.95 -15.49 16.64
N THR A 107 -5.21 -15.89 16.46
CA THR A 107 -6.06 -16.49 17.49
C THR A 107 -6.56 -17.86 17.01
N ALA A 108 -7.34 -18.55 17.85
CA ALA A 108 -7.90 -19.85 17.49
C ALA A 108 -9.03 -19.75 16.46
N LYS A 109 -9.76 -18.62 16.40
CA LYS A 109 -10.86 -18.43 15.43
C LYS A 109 -10.45 -17.72 14.14
N GLY A 110 -9.33 -17.00 14.15
CA GLY A 110 -8.85 -16.31 12.96
C GLY A 110 -7.61 -15.47 13.21
N ILE A 111 -7.37 -14.54 12.30
CA ILE A 111 -6.24 -13.62 12.31
C ILE A 111 -6.80 -12.22 12.16
N TYR A 112 -6.38 -11.32 13.04
CA TYR A 112 -6.65 -9.89 12.88
C TYR A 112 -5.34 -9.13 12.78
N TYR A 113 -5.35 -8.07 11.99
CA TYR A 113 -4.16 -7.26 11.82
C TYR A 113 -4.50 -5.82 11.52
N THR A 114 -3.56 -4.95 11.87
CA THR A 114 -3.58 -3.56 11.44
C THR A 114 -2.61 -3.37 10.29
N LEU A 115 -3.00 -2.55 9.34
CA LEU A 115 -2.20 -2.12 8.20
C LEU A 115 -2.04 -0.61 8.28
N GLN A 116 -0.80 -0.15 8.21
CA GLN A 116 -0.45 1.25 8.20
C GLN A 116 0.59 1.50 7.10
N ASP A 117 0.40 2.54 6.30
CA ASP A 117 1.43 2.97 5.36
C ASP A 117 2.55 3.70 6.12
N ASP A 118 3.79 3.23 5.96
CA ASP A 118 5.01 3.77 6.55
C ASP A 118 5.52 4.96 5.72
N ILE A 119 4.69 6.00 5.69
CA ILE A 119 5.04 7.28 5.06
C ILE A 119 5.78 8.11 6.12
N PRO A 120 7.03 8.50 5.87
CA PRO A 120 7.78 9.27 6.85
C PRO A 120 7.14 10.65 7.05
N ASP A 121 7.05 11.09 8.31
CA ASP A 121 6.39 12.36 8.66
C ASP A 121 6.96 13.57 7.92
N ILE A 122 8.26 13.53 7.59
CA ILE A 122 8.94 14.56 6.80
C ILE A 122 8.32 14.73 5.41
N ALA A 123 7.76 13.67 4.81
CA ALA A 123 7.11 13.76 3.51
C ALA A 123 5.89 14.70 3.57
N PHE A 124 5.09 14.63 4.64
CA PHE A 124 3.96 15.55 4.81
C PHE A 124 4.43 17.00 4.98
N THR A 125 5.53 17.23 5.70
CA THR A 125 6.13 18.56 5.85
C THR A 125 6.65 19.11 4.52
N ILE A 126 7.37 18.30 3.75
CA ILE A 126 7.87 18.68 2.42
C ILE A 126 6.70 18.98 1.48
N MET A 127 5.68 18.12 1.43
CA MET A 127 4.50 18.33 0.57
C MET A 127 3.75 19.62 0.93
N ARG A 128 3.64 19.95 2.23
CA ARG A 128 3.08 21.23 2.68
C ARG A 128 3.95 22.41 2.25
N GLY A 129 5.28 22.29 2.34
CA GLY A 129 6.23 23.31 1.87
C GLY A 129 6.14 23.56 0.37
N VAL A 130 6.10 22.49 -0.44
CA VAL A 130 5.90 22.55 -1.89
C VAL A 130 4.54 23.17 -2.23
N GLY A 131 3.48 22.81 -1.50
CA GLY A 131 2.16 23.40 -1.66
C GLY A 131 2.16 24.91 -1.42
N TRP A 132 2.78 25.37 -0.33
CA TRP A 132 2.93 26.80 -0.04
C TRP A 132 3.76 27.54 -1.10
N PHE A 133 4.89 26.98 -1.52
CA PHE A 133 5.71 27.54 -2.59
C PHE A 133 4.92 27.66 -3.90
N GLY A 134 4.17 26.61 -4.26
CA GLY A 134 3.27 26.60 -5.41
C GLY A 134 2.23 27.72 -5.33
N CYS A 135 1.55 27.89 -4.18
CA CYS A 135 0.60 28.96 -3.98
C CYS A 135 1.22 30.36 -4.18
N ILE A 136 2.40 30.62 -3.61
CA ILE A 136 3.11 31.90 -3.76
C ILE A 136 3.47 32.14 -5.23
N ALA A 137 4.05 31.14 -5.91
CA ALA A 137 4.38 31.23 -7.33
C ALA A 137 3.14 31.51 -8.19
N CYS A 138 1.99 30.92 -7.85
CA CYS A 138 0.73 31.14 -8.57
C CYS A 138 0.19 32.57 -8.37
N VAL A 139 0.28 33.13 -7.16
CA VAL A 139 -0.11 34.52 -6.91
C VAL A 139 0.77 35.50 -7.68
N LEU A 140 2.09 35.25 -7.72
CA LEU A 140 3.03 36.04 -8.50
C LEU A 140 2.76 35.92 -10.02
N ALA A 141 2.51 34.71 -10.50
CA ALA A 141 2.17 34.46 -11.90
C ALA A 141 0.86 35.14 -12.30
N ALA A 142 -0.16 35.13 -11.43
CA ALA A 142 -1.41 35.85 -11.68
C ALA A 142 -1.22 37.37 -11.75
N GLY A 143 -0.32 37.93 -10.92
CA GLY A 143 0.04 39.35 -10.99
C GLY A 143 0.78 39.74 -12.26
N LEU A 144 1.59 38.83 -12.83
CA LEU A 144 2.43 39.08 -14.01
C LEU A 144 1.74 38.72 -15.35
N LEU A 145 1.02 37.62 -15.39
CA LEU A 145 0.45 37.01 -16.61
C LEU A 145 -1.09 37.15 -16.68
N GLY A 146 -1.71 37.70 -15.63
CA GLY A 146 -3.15 37.88 -15.53
C GLY A 146 -3.92 36.63 -15.12
N PRO A 147 -5.27 36.70 -15.11
CA PRO A 147 -6.14 35.66 -14.52
C PRO A 147 -6.07 34.29 -15.18
N ALA A 148 -5.57 34.19 -16.43
CA ALA A 148 -5.43 32.92 -17.13
C ALA A 148 -4.46 31.94 -16.43
N ALA A 149 -3.53 32.45 -15.61
CA ALA A 149 -2.61 31.63 -14.82
C ALA A 149 -3.32 30.73 -13.77
N PHE A 150 -4.56 31.05 -13.39
CA PHE A 150 -5.31 30.27 -12.40
C PHE A 150 -5.83 28.92 -12.90
N ILE A 151 -5.94 28.73 -14.22
CA ILE A 151 -6.57 27.55 -14.83
C ILE A 151 -5.72 26.26 -14.60
N GLY A 152 -4.42 26.38 -14.36
CA GLY A 152 -3.56 25.26 -13.91
C GLY A 152 -3.26 25.26 -12.40
N ALA A 153 -3.20 26.44 -11.78
CA ALA A 153 -2.86 26.62 -10.37
C ALA A 153 -3.94 26.12 -9.39
N GLY A 154 -5.22 26.31 -9.73
CA GLY A 154 -6.34 25.98 -8.83
C GLY A 154 -6.40 24.49 -8.46
N ALA A 155 -6.10 23.59 -9.41
CA ALA A 155 -6.03 22.15 -9.16
C ALA A 155 -4.91 21.77 -8.18
N SER A 156 -3.77 22.46 -8.28
CA SER A 156 -2.61 22.23 -7.41
C SER A 156 -2.88 22.69 -5.97
N ALA A 157 -3.55 23.83 -5.79
CA ALA A 157 -3.96 24.34 -4.47
C ALA A 157 -4.99 23.42 -3.78
N LEU A 158 -5.97 22.89 -4.52
CA LEU A 158 -6.93 21.91 -4.01
C LEU A 158 -6.26 20.60 -3.59
N LEU A 159 -5.30 20.10 -4.38
CA LEU A 159 -4.54 18.90 -4.04
C LEU A 159 -3.70 19.13 -2.78
N ALA A 160 -3.01 20.28 -2.67
CA ALA A 160 -2.22 20.64 -1.50
C ALA A 160 -3.07 20.74 -0.23
N TRP A 161 -4.29 21.28 -0.33
CA TRP A 161 -5.24 21.33 0.78
C TRP A 161 -5.66 19.93 1.23
N LYS A 162 -5.95 19.02 0.29
CA LYS A 162 -6.28 17.61 0.60
C LYS A 162 -5.13 16.87 1.30
N ILE A 163 -3.87 17.18 0.94
CA ILE A 163 -2.69 16.55 1.54
C ILE A 163 -2.40 17.09 2.95
N LYS A 164 -2.82 18.32 3.28
CA LYS A 164 -2.53 18.98 4.56
C LYS A 164 -3.00 18.15 5.76
N ASP A 165 -4.16 17.51 5.65
CA ASP A 165 -4.78 16.76 6.75
C ASP A 165 -4.59 15.24 6.62
N MET A 166 -3.83 14.77 5.63
CA MET A 166 -3.51 13.35 5.54
C MET A 166 -2.62 12.92 6.71
N ARG A 167 -3.06 11.86 7.38
CA ARG A 167 -2.29 11.12 8.37
C ARG A 167 -2.22 9.66 7.90
N PRO A 168 -1.21 8.89 8.34
CA PRO A 168 -1.18 7.46 8.08
C PRO A 168 -2.47 6.82 8.59
N GLU A 169 -3.28 6.29 7.67
CA GLU A 169 -4.57 5.68 7.99
C GLU A 169 -4.31 4.28 8.55
N LEU A 170 -4.73 4.04 9.80
CA LEU A 170 -4.70 2.72 10.39
C LEU A 170 -5.91 1.94 9.87
N LYS A 171 -5.66 0.87 9.11
CA LYS A 171 -6.70 0.00 8.56
C LYS A 171 -6.75 -1.30 9.33
N GLU A 172 -7.88 -1.57 9.95
CA GLU A 172 -8.15 -2.81 10.64
C GLU A 172 -8.67 -3.85 9.64
N ARG A 173 -8.14 -5.08 9.73
CA ARG A 173 -8.56 -6.20 8.89
C ARG A 173 -8.67 -7.47 9.71
N VAL A 174 -9.54 -8.36 9.23
CA VAL A 174 -9.81 -9.66 9.82
C VAL A 174 -9.75 -10.74 8.75
N CYS A 175 -9.33 -11.93 9.17
CA CYS A 175 -9.20 -13.14 8.38
C CYS A 175 -9.69 -14.31 9.23
N LEU A 176 -10.96 -14.68 9.09
CA LEU A 176 -11.57 -15.79 9.81
C LEU A 176 -11.18 -17.10 9.13
N PHE A 177 -10.91 -18.14 9.94
CA PHE A 177 -10.71 -19.47 9.40
C PHE A 177 -12.06 -20.03 8.94
N SER A 178 -12.11 -20.48 7.68
CA SER A 178 -13.32 -21.08 7.12
C SER A 178 -13.32 -22.58 7.37
N SER A 179 -14.44 -23.12 7.84
CA SER A 179 -14.66 -24.57 7.88
C SER A 179 -14.98 -25.17 6.49
N LYS A 180 -15.20 -24.31 5.48
CA LYS A 180 -15.46 -24.71 4.09
C LYS A 180 -14.17 -24.77 3.27
N LYS A 181 -14.28 -25.15 1.99
CA LYS A 181 -13.14 -25.15 1.07
C LYS A 181 -12.54 -23.75 0.95
N GLY A 182 -11.22 -23.71 0.78
CA GLY A 182 -10.45 -22.50 0.56
C GLY A 182 -9.10 -22.86 -0.05
N ASN A 183 -8.30 -21.86 -0.39
CA ASN A 183 -6.96 -22.05 -0.94
C ASN A 183 -5.91 -21.49 0.03
N LEU A 184 -4.90 -22.29 0.33
CA LEU A 184 -3.71 -21.91 1.08
C LEU A 184 -2.54 -21.84 0.11
N THR A 185 -2.10 -20.63 -0.25
CA THR A 185 -0.92 -20.45 -1.10
C THR A 185 0.32 -20.20 -0.25
N LEU A 186 1.34 -21.02 -0.44
CA LEU A 186 2.59 -21.01 0.32
C LEU A 186 3.74 -20.48 -0.55
N PHE A 187 4.45 -19.45 -0.06
CA PHE A 187 5.63 -18.89 -0.70
C PHE A 187 6.82 -18.88 0.27
N GLU A 188 7.48 -20.04 0.41
CA GLU A 188 8.57 -20.23 1.39
C GLU A 188 9.75 -19.27 1.14
N LYS A 189 10.18 -19.10 -0.11
CA LYS A 189 11.31 -18.20 -0.48
C LYS A 189 11.09 -16.75 -0.03
N GLY A 190 9.84 -16.28 -0.02
CA GLY A 190 9.49 -14.93 0.42
C GLY A 190 8.83 -14.85 1.79
N ASN A 191 8.81 -15.94 2.55
CA ASN A 191 8.15 -16.04 3.86
C ASN A 191 6.67 -15.57 3.83
N GLY A 192 5.98 -15.82 2.72
CA GLY A 192 4.60 -15.37 2.48
C GLY A 192 3.61 -16.52 2.59
N ILE A 193 2.49 -16.29 3.27
CA ILE A 193 1.36 -17.21 3.34
C ILE A 193 0.10 -16.45 2.91
N LYS A 194 -0.66 -16.99 1.97
CA LYS A 194 -1.92 -16.40 1.52
C LYS A 194 -3.05 -17.37 1.80
N LEU A 195 -4.11 -16.86 2.41
CA LEU A 195 -5.35 -17.54 2.71
C LEU A 195 -6.44 -16.92 1.85
N ASP A 196 -7.15 -17.75 1.10
CA ASP A 196 -8.24 -17.36 0.23
C ASP A 196 -9.46 -18.24 0.49
N GLY A 197 -10.44 -17.72 1.24
CA GLY A 197 -11.70 -18.42 1.47
C GLY A 197 -12.70 -18.18 0.33
N ASP A 198 -13.51 -19.20 0.04
CA ASP A 198 -14.39 -19.24 -1.14
C ASP A 198 -15.56 -18.25 -1.09
N GLU A 199 -15.91 -17.71 0.09
CA GLU A 199 -17.20 -17.02 0.28
C GLU A 199 -17.12 -15.54 0.67
N HIS A 200 -16.06 -15.11 1.37
CA HIS A 200 -16.06 -13.76 1.95
C HIS A 200 -14.72 -13.05 2.01
N ILE A 201 -14.76 -11.71 1.92
CA ILE A 201 -13.57 -10.86 1.99
C ILE A 201 -12.86 -10.94 3.35
N THR A 202 -13.58 -11.35 4.41
CA THR A 202 -13.04 -11.60 5.75
C THR A 202 -12.38 -12.97 5.86
N GLN A 203 -12.34 -13.77 4.80
CA GLN A 203 -11.60 -15.04 4.73
C GLN A 203 -10.38 -14.93 3.80
N PHE A 204 -10.08 -13.71 3.36
CA PHE A 204 -8.92 -13.40 2.55
C PHE A 204 -7.87 -12.67 3.37
N CYS A 205 -6.66 -13.22 3.43
CA CYS A 205 -5.52 -12.48 3.96
C CYS A 205 -4.18 -12.95 3.40
N VAL A 206 -3.23 -12.02 3.41
CA VAL A 206 -1.82 -12.28 3.08
C VAL A 206 -1.00 -11.97 4.32
N LEU A 207 -0.28 -12.99 4.79
CA LEU A 207 0.60 -12.95 5.95
C LEU A 207 2.04 -12.90 5.44
N TYR A 208 2.77 -11.87 5.88
CA TYR A 208 4.21 -11.79 5.68
C TYR A 208 4.90 -12.15 6.99
N CYS A 209 5.69 -13.21 6.98
CA CYS A 209 6.38 -13.71 8.16
C CYS A 209 7.79 -13.11 8.26
N LEU A 210 8.29 -12.97 9.49
CA LEU A 210 9.70 -12.65 9.73
C LEU A 210 10.59 -13.83 9.30
N ALA A 211 11.85 -13.54 9.01
CA ALA A 211 12.83 -14.58 8.67
C ALA A 211 12.94 -15.59 9.84
N GLY A 212 12.63 -16.86 9.56
CA GLY A 212 12.64 -17.94 10.55
C GLY A 212 11.27 -18.21 11.22
N ASP A 213 10.33 -17.26 11.20
CA ASP A 213 9.00 -17.44 11.80
C ASP A 213 8.01 -18.14 10.87
N TYR A 214 8.31 -18.23 9.56
CA TYR A 214 7.43 -18.83 8.56
C TYR A 214 6.88 -20.22 8.97
N LYS A 215 7.76 -21.15 9.35
CA LYS A 215 7.37 -22.52 9.74
C LYS A 215 6.54 -22.53 11.02
N LYS A 216 6.85 -21.63 11.96
CA LYS A 216 6.11 -21.48 13.21
C LYS A 216 4.71 -20.97 12.95
N VAL A 217 4.56 -19.88 12.19
CA VAL A 217 3.26 -19.32 11.79
C VAL A 217 2.44 -20.38 11.05
N LEU A 218 3.04 -21.07 10.09
CA LEU A 218 2.38 -22.14 9.35
C LEU A 218 1.88 -23.24 10.28
N SER A 219 2.70 -23.71 11.22
CA SER A 219 2.31 -24.74 12.18
C SER A 219 1.16 -24.34 13.11
N LEU A 220 1.00 -23.03 13.39
CA LEU A 220 -0.07 -22.51 14.22
C LEU A 220 -1.40 -22.43 13.47
N ILE A 221 -1.38 -22.10 12.18
CA ILE A 221 -2.60 -21.95 11.38
C ILE A 221 -3.06 -23.27 10.75
N TYR A 222 -2.13 -24.19 10.44
CA TYR A 222 -2.42 -25.44 9.74
C TYR A 222 -3.55 -26.28 10.38
N PRO A 223 -3.65 -26.43 11.72
CA PRO A 223 -4.71 -27.22 12.36
C PRO A 223 -6.13 -26.71 12.08
N TYR A 224 -6.26 -25.42 11.74
CA TYR A 224 -7.55 -24.76 11.50
C TYR A 224 -7.95 -24.76 10.01
N LEU A 225 -7.08 -25.27 9.12
CA LEU A 225 -7.21 -25.16 7.67
C LEU A 225 -7.37 -26.52 6.98
N ASN A 226 -7.92 -27.52 7.66
CA ASN A 226 -8.03 -28.90 7.15
C ASN A 226 -8.80 -29.03 5.83
N SER A 227 -9.67 -28.07 5.52
CA SER A 227 -10.48 -28.01 4.29
C SER A 227 -9.83 -27.25 3.15
N TYR A 228 -8.65 -26.63 3.37
CA TYR A 228 -7.98 -25.79 2.38
C TYR A 228 -7.10 -26.61 1.45
N GLU A 229 -7.14 -26.29 0.16
CA GLU A 229 -6.23 -26.83 -0.84
C GLU A 229 -4.90 -26.09 -0.77
N VAL A 230 -3.80 -26.83 -0.63
CA VAL A 230 -2.46 -26.28 -0.44
C VAL A 230 -1.76 -26.14 -1.79
N ASN A 231 -1.36 -24.92 -2.13
CA ASN A 231 -0.68 -24.58 -3.37
C ASN A 231 0.68 -23.94 -3.06
N GLU A 232 1.77 -24.62 -3.38
CA GLU A 232 3.13 -24.07 -3.24
C GLU A 232 3.53 -23.31 -4.50
N VAL A 233 4.09 -22.11 -4.32
CA VAL A 233 4.52 -21.25 -5.42
C VAL A 233 5.97 -20.82 -5.25
N ASP A 234 6.69 -20.76 -6.36
CA ASP A 234 8.13 -20.43 -6.38
C ASP A 234 8.43 -18.95 -6.64
N GLY A 235 7.43 -18.15 -6.99
CA GLY A 235 7.62 -16.78 -7.47
C GLY A 235 6.60 -15.78 -6.93
N TRP A 236 7.07 -14.56 -6.70
CA TRP A 236 6.25 -13.44 -6.21
C TRP A 236 5.02 -13.14 -7.08
N ARG A 237 5.15 -13.28 -8.41
CA ARG A 237 4.04 -13.05 -9.34
C ARG A 237 2.92 -14.07 -9.17
N ALA A 238 3.26 -15.34 -8.93
CA ALA A 238 2.28 -16.40 -8.68
C ALA A 238 1.64 -16.24 -7.30
N PHE A 239 2.42 -15.84 -6.28
CA PHE A 239 1.90 -15.57 -4.94
C PHE A 239 0.90 -14.41 -4.88
N ARG A 240 1.11 -13.38 -5.71
CA ARG A 240 0.22 -12.21 -5.77
C ARG A 240 -1.02 -12.42 -6.63
N SER A 241 -0.99 -13.39 -7.56
CA SER A 241 -2.12 -13.70 -8.43
C SER A 241 -3.32 -14.19 -7.64
#